data_AF-A0A497AFC0-F1
#
_entry.id   AF-A0A497AFC0-F1
#
_cell.length_a   1.000
_cell.length_b   1.000
_cell.length_c   1.000
_cell.angle_alpha   90.00
_cell.angle_beta   90.00
_cell.angle_gamma   90.00
#
_symmetry.space_group_name_H-M   'P 1'
#
loop_
_entity.id
_entity.type
_entity.pdbx_description
1 polymer ?
#
loop_
_entity_poly.entity_id
_entity_poly.type
_entity_poly.pdbx_seq_one_letter_code
_entity_poly.pdbx_strand_id
1 'polypeptide(L)'
;MIKPLRVILVLVMLMMLASTMLASALAIQAPFPAIPHRLNVRDTTTTTQAGMASPIIIDHTCTDLSTIPDHWIEQAKDQLRLSYGHTSHGSQPVSGMSVLENEPSYGGLYDFNTNGAVVS
;
A
#
# COMPACT_ATOMS: atom_id res chain seq x y z
N MET A 1 -18.67 52.74 -2.10
CA MET A 1 -19.48 51.64 -2.65
C MET A 1 -18.57 50.62 -3.37
N ILE A 2 -17.70 49.90 -2.65
CA ILE A 2 -16.64 49.01 -3.23
C ILE A 2 -16.61 47.63 -2.50
N LYS A 3 -17.41 47.47 -1.44
CA LYS A 3 -17.47 46.25 -0.61
C LYS A 3 -18.08 45.03 -1.32
N PRO A 4 -19.15 45.12 -2.15
CA PRO A 4 -19.71 43.92 -2.78
C PRO A 4 -18.84 43.41 -3.94
N LEU A 5 -18.10 44.31 -4.61
CA LEU A 5 -17.25 43.97 -5.75
C LEU A 5 -16.05 43.10 -5.34
N ARG A 6 -15.48 43.34 -4.15
CA ARG A 6 -14.38 42.51 -3.61
C ARG A 6 -14.86 41.13 -3.17
N VAL A 7 -16.07 41.03 -2.63
CA VAL A 7 -16.66 39.75 -2.19
C VAL A 7 -17.01 38.88 -3.39
N ILE A 8 -17.58 39.46 -4.44
CA ILE A 8 -17.90 38.74 -5.69
C ILE A 8 -16.61 38.28 -6.38
N LEU A 9 -15.57 39.10 -6.42
CA LEU A 9 -14.27 38.71 -6.99
C LEU A 9 -13.65 37.51 -6.26
N VAL A 10 -13.70 37.50 -4.92
CA VAL A 10 -13.17 36.40 -4.10
C VAL A 10 -14.00 35.12 -4.29
N LEU A 11 -15.33 35.22 -4.38
CA LEU A 11 -16.20 34.07 -4.64
C LEU A 11 -15.98 33.48 -6.03
N VAL A 12 -15.81 34.32 -7.06
CA VAL A 12 -15.51 33.86 -8.43
C VAL A 12 -14.13 33.19 -8.48
N MET A 13 -13.13 33.73 -7.77
CA MET A 13 -11.81 33.12 -7.68
C MET A 13 -11.85 31.76 -6.96
N LEU A 14 -12.59 31.63 -5.85
CA LEU A 14 -12.80 30.38 -5.13
C LEU A 14 -13.52 29.31 -5.96
N MET A 15 -14.49 29.72 -6.78
CA MET A 15 -15.20 28.81 -7.68
C MET A 15 -14.33 28.34 -8.84
N MET A 16 -13.41 29.16 -9.36
CA MET A 16 -12.45 28.74 -10.39
C MET A 16 -11.34 27.81 -9.86
N LEU A 17 -10.99 27.91 -8.57
CA LEU A 17 -10.04 26.99 -7.92
C LEU A 17 -10.61 25.58 -7.71
N ALA A 18 -11.93 25.43 -7.60
CA ALA A 18 -12.58 24.14 -7.33
C ALA A 18 -12.80 23.26 -8.58
N SER A 19 -12.57 23.76 -9.80
CA SER A 19 -12.96 23.06 -11.04
C SER A 19 -11.81 22.44 -11.86
N THR A 20 -10.59 22.31 -11.33
CA THR A 20 -9.43 21.81 -12.11
C THR A 20 -9.00 20.37 -11.83
N MET A 21 -9.80 19.54 -11.15
CA MET A 21 -9.49 18.11 -11.00
C MET A 21 -10.30 17.26 -11.99
N LEU A 22 -10.11 17.51 -13.29
CA LEU A 22 -10.52 16.60 -14.36
C LEU A 22 -9.28 16.09 -15.10
N ALA A 23 -9.17 14.75 -15.13
CA ALA A 23 -8.20 13.92 -15.85
C ALA A 23 -6.77 13.91 -15.26
N SER A 24 -6.17 12.77 -14.91
CA SER A 24 -6.01 11.62 -15.81
C SER A 24 -5.63 10.36 -15.02
N ALA A 25 -6.56 9.42 -14.83
CA ALA A 25 -6.22 8.02 -14.59
C ALA A 25 -6.28 7.28 -15.93
N LEU A 26 -5.43 7.68 -16.88
CA LEU A 26 -5.19 6.86 -18.05
C LEU A 26 -4.26 5.72 -17.59
N ALA A 27 -4.83 4.53 -17.61
CA ALA A 27 -4.17 3.27 -17.31
C ALA A 27 -2.78 3.19 -17.96
N ILE A 28 -1.74 3.10 -17.13
CA ILE A 28 -0.49 2.44 -17.52
C ILE A 28 -0.46 1.11 -16.76
N GLN A 29 -1.37 0.22 -17.13
CA GLN A 29 -1.07 -1.21 -17.03
C GLN A 29 -0.29 -1.54 -18.29
N ALA A 30 1.03 -1.32 -18.27
CA ALA A 30 1.86 -1.96 -19.27
C ALA A 30 1.63 -3.48 -19.15
N PRO A 31 1.37 -4.20 -20.25
CA PRO A 31 1.44 -5.65 -20.21
C PRO A 31 2.85 -5.97 -19.73
N PHE A 32 2.99 -6.68 -18.61
CA PHE A 32 4.28 -7.25 -18.25
C PHE A 32 4.77 -8.02 -19.48
N PRO A 33 5.93 -7.67 -20.08
CA PRO A 33 6.46 -8.47 -21.16
C PRO A 33 6.73 -9.84 -20.56
N ALA A 34 6.03 -10.87 -21.07
CA ALA A 34 6.37 -12.24 -20.74
C ALA A 34 7.84 -12.42 -21.11
N ILE A 35 8.73 -12.53 -20.12
CA ILE A 35 10.13 -12.86 -20.33
C ILE A 35 10.11 -14.29 -20.88
N PRO A 36 10.40 -14.52 -22.17
CA PRO A 36 10.55 -15.89 -22.63
C PRO A 36 11.91 -16.33 -22.09
N HIS A 37 11.94 -17.02 -20.96
CA HIS A 37 13.14 -17.69 -20.50
C HIS A 37 13.40 -18.89 -21.41
N ARG A 38 13.88 -18.60 -22.62
CA ARG A 38 14.25 -19.56 -23.65
C ARG A 38 15.61 -20.14 -23.30
N LEU A 39 15.62 -21.09 -22.37
CA LEU A 39 16.67 -22.11 -22.36
C LEU A 39 16.38 -23.03 -23.54
N ASN A 40 17.17 -22.92 -24.59
CA ASN A 40 17.17 -23.88 -25.69
C ASN A 40 17.92 -25.15 -25.23
N VAL A 41 17.34 -25.90 -24.31
CA VAL A 41 17.78 -27.26 -24.02
C VAL A 41 17.05 -28.13 -25.03
N ARG A 42 17.79 -28.58 -26.04
CA ARG A 42 17.36 -29.71 -26.85
C ARG A 42 17.29 -30.90 -25.90
N ASP A 43 16.09 -31.25 -25.46
CA ASP A 43 15.88 -32.59 -24.94
C ASP A 43 14.69 -33.25 -25.62
N THR A 44 14.99 -34.47 -26.05
CA THR A 44 14.26 -35.28 -26.99
C THR A 44 13.12 -35.95 -26.23
N THR A 45 11.87 -35.72 -26.63
CA THR A 45 10.69 -36.53 -26.24
C THR A 45 10.61 -36.92 -24.76
N THR A 46 10.02 -36.07 -23.92
CA THR A 46 9.34 -36.53 -22.70
C THR A 46 8.10 -35.68 -22.49
N THR A 47 6.94 -36.33 -22.58
CA THR A 47 5.62 -35.76 -22.28
C THR A 47 5.66 -34.99 -20.96
N THR A 48 5.56 -33.66 -21.02
CA THR A 48 5.47 -32.80 -19.85
C THR A 48 4.10 -33.01 -19.21
N GLN A 49 3.99 -34.02 -18.34
CA GLN A 49 2.93 -34.05 -17.34
C GLN A 49 3.09 -32.75 -16.53
N ALA A 50 2.14 -31.83 -16.69
CA ALA A 50 2.07 -30.64 -15.86
C ALA A 50 1.92 -31.12 -14.40
N GLY A 51 3.05 -31.21 -13.70
CA GLY A 51 3.05 -31.48 -12.28
C GLY A 51 2.20 -30.40 -11.64
N MET A 52 1.10 -30.81 -11.00
CA MET A 52 0.31 -29.93 -10.16
C MET A 52 1.28 -29.27 -9.18
N ALA A 53 1.55 -27.98 -9.35
CA ALA A 53 2.41 -27.25 -8.44
C ALA A 53 1.81 -27.42 -7.03
N SER A 54 2.58 -28.01 -6.12
CA SER A 54 2.16 -28.09 -4.72
C SER A 54 1.86 -26.67 -4.21
N PRO A 55 0.83 -26.50 -3.37
CA PRO A 55 0.52 -25.19 -2.83
C PRO A 55 1.74 -24.62 -2.11
N ILE A 56 2.03 -23.34 -2.34
CA ILE A 56 3.02 -22.61 -1.57
C ILE A 56 2.40 -22.37 -0.20
N ILE A 57 2.90 -23.06 0.82
CA ILE A 57 2.52 -22.82 2.21
C ILE A 57 3.55 -21.87 2.80
N ILE A 58 3.13 -20.64 3.09
CA ILE A 58 3.95 -19.68 3.83
C ILE A 58 3.79 -20.00 5.31
N ASP A 59 4.89 -20.40 5.94
CA ASP A 59 4.92 -20.62 7.38
C ASP A 59 4.95 -19.25 8.10
N HIS A 60 3.83 -18.91 8.72
CA HIS A 60 3.70 -17.70 9.53
C HIS A 60 4.10 -17.91 11.01
N THR A 61 4.52 -19.12 11.39
CA THR A 61 4.94 -19.46 12.77
C THR A 61 6.42 -19.23 13.03
N CYS A 62 7.19 -18.90 11.99
CA CYS A 62 8.64 -18.74 12.08
C CYS A 62 9.10 -17.36 12.59
N THR A 63 8.18 -16.48 13.01
CA THR A 63 8.50 -15.12 13.46
C THR A 63 7.95 -14.88 14.87
N ASP A 64 8.84 -14.53 15.80
CA ASP A 64 8.47 -14.10 17.15
C ASP A 64 8.61 -12.57 17.26
N LEU A 65 7.49 -11.87 17.27
CA LEU A 65 7.47 -10.41 17.33
C LEU A 65 7.99 -9.87 18.67
N SER A 66 7.93 -10.65 19.75
CA SER A 66 8.44 -10.23 21.07
C SER A 66 9.96 -10.04 21.09
N THR A 67 10.66 -10.55 20.08
CA THR A 67 12.11 -10.34 19.92
C THR A 67 12.47 -8.95 19.43
N ILE A 68 11.49 -8.15 18.99
CA ILE A 68 11.68 -6.76 18.56
C ILE A 68 11.45 -5.85 19.78
N PRO A 69 12.49 -5.17 20.29
CA PRO A 69 12.31 -4.20 21.36
C PRO A 69 11.37 -3.05 20.96
N ASP A 70 10.46 -2.66 21.85
CA ASP A 70 9.46 -1.61 21.62
C ASP A 70 10.07 -0.29 21.15
N HIS A 71 11.24 0.09 21.69
CA HIS A 71 11.91 1.35 21.31
C HIS A 71 12.25 1.44 19.81
N TRP A 72 12.42 0.31 19.11
CA TRP A 72 12.61 0.35 17.66
C TRP A 72 11.32 0.63 16.91
N ILE A 73 10.18 0.19 17.42
CA ILE A 73 8.86 0.51 16.85
C ILE A 73 8.55 1.98 17.11
N GLU A 74 8.79 2.47 18.33
CA GLU A 74 8.62 3.88 18.69
C GLU A 74 9.51 4.79 17.82
N GLN A 75 10.81 4.48 17.73
CA GLN A 75 11.72 5.25 16.88
C GLN A 75 11.30 5.21 15.41
N ALA A 76 10.79 4.08 14.91
CA ALA A 76 10.25 3.99 13.57
C ALA A 76 9.02 4.90 13.39
N LYS A 77 8.10 4.97 14.35
CA LYS A 77 6.94 5.87 14.32
C LYS A 77 7.38 7.35 14.29
N ASP A 78 8.43 7.69 15.05
CA ASP A 78 8.96 9.06 15.13
C ASP A 78 9.71 9.49 13.87
N GLN A 79 10.50 8.58 13.29
CA GLN A 79 11.45 8.92 12.23
C GLN A 79 10.96 8.54 10.83
N LEU A 80 10.11 7.53 10.70
CA LEU A 80 9.66 6.98 9.42
C LEU A 80 8.19 7.30 9.19
N ARG A 81 7.95 8.29 8.32
CA ARG A 81 6.61 8.59 7.80
C ARG A 81 6.33 7.71 6.57
N LEU A 82 5.98 6.45 6.82
CA LEU A 82 5.67 5.48 5.76
C LEU A 82 4.18 5.53 5.41
N SER A 83 3.86 5.55 4.12
CA SER A 83 2.50 5.38 3.62
C SER A 83 2.49 4.21 2.64
N TYR A 84 1.49 3.33 2.77
CA TYR A 84 1.34 2.16 1.91
C TYR A 84 0.00 2.21 1.19
N GLY A 85 0.05 2.35 -0.14
CA GLY A 85 -1.12 2.25 -1.00
C GLY A 85 -1.14 0.90 -1.71
N HIS A 86 -2.33 0.31 -1.85
CA HIS A 86 -2.49 -0.96 -2.54
C HIS A 86 -3.74 -0.97 -3.43
N THR A 87 -3.75 -1.88 -4.40
CA THR A 87 -4.95 -2.27 -5.15
C THR A 87 -5.52 -3.57 -4.58
N SER A 88 -6.55 -4.15 -5.21
CA SER A 88 -7.32 -5.28 -4.67
C SER A 88 -6.50 -6.45 -4.12
N HIS A 89 -5.34 -6.77 -4.70
CA HIS A 89 -4.52 -7.92 -4.28
C HIS A 89 -3.48 -7.59 -3.18
N GLY A 90 -3.23 -6.31 -2.91
CA GLY A 90 -2.17 -5.87 -1.99
C GLY A 90 -2.65 -5.57 -0.57
N SER A 91 -3.83 -6.03 -0.16
CA SER A 91 -4.38 -5.72 1.17
C SER A 91 -3.68 -6.45 2.32
N GLN A 92 -2.87 -7.47 2.02
CA GLN A 92 -2.28 -8.35 3.03
C GLN A 92 -1.51 -7.59 4.13
N PRO A 93 -0.65 -6.59 3.83
CA PRO A 93 0.04 -5.84 4.89
C PRO A 93 -0.92 -5.03 5.76
N VAL A 94 -1.94 -4.39 5.17
CA VAL A 94 -2.93 -3.61 5.92
C VAL A 94 -3.79 -4.52 6.80
N SER A 95 -4.22 -5.67 6.26
CA SER A 95 -4.96 -6.67 7.04
C SER A 95 -4.15 -7.20 8.22
N GLY A 96 -2.84 -7.46 8.02
CA GLY A 96 -1.94 -7.85 9.10
C GLY A 96 -1.78 -6.76 10.16
N MET A 97 -1.59 -5.50 9.74
CA MET A 97 -1.50 -4.37 10.67
C MET A 97 -2.78 -4.18 11.49
N SER A 98 -3.96 -4.37 10.88
CA SER A 98 -5.23 -4.34 11.63
C SER A 98 -5.32 -5.44 12.69
N VAL A 99 -4.70 -6.61 12.48
CA VAL A 99 -4.65 -7.64 13.53
C VAL A 99 -3.77 -7.20 14.70
N LEU A 100 -2.61 -6.58 14.41
CA LEU A 100 -1.70 -6.08 15.44
C LEU A 100 -2.29 -4.91 16.24
N GLU A 101 -2.95 -3.96 15.55
CA GLU A 101 -3.64 -2.82 16.17
C GLU A 101 -4.76 -3.27 17.13
N ASN A 102 -5.50 -4.32 16.76
CA ASN A 102 -6.61 -4.82 17.58
C ASN A 102 -6.18 -5.78 18.70
N GLU A 103 -4.90 -6.11 18.83
CA GLU A 103 -4.40 -7.02 19.86
C GLU A 103 -4.16 -6.25 21.18
N PRO A 104 -4.98 -6.47 22.23
CA PRO A 104 -4.93 -5.64 23.43
C PRO A 104 -3.61 -5.72 24.20
N SER A 105 -2.87 -6.81 24.07
CA SER A 105 -1.59 -6.97 24.77
C SER A 105 -0.52 -5.97 24.34
N TYR A 106 -0.65 -5.38 23.15
CA TYR A 106 0.32 -4.40 22.65
C TYR A 106 0.03 -2.96 23.07
N GLY A 107 -1.10 -2.68 23.74
CA GLY A 107 -1.37 -1.37 24.33
C GLY A 107 -1.30 -0.19 23.34
N GLY A 108 -1.59 -0.42 22.06
CA GLY A 108 -1.54 0.59 21.00
C GLY A 108 -0.16 0.81 20.34
N LEU A 109 0.84 -0.02 20.65
CA LEU A 109 2.18 0.11 20.06
C LEU A 109 2.15 0.11 18.53
N TYR A 110 1.27 -0.71 17.94
CA TYR A 110 1.12 -0.90 16.49
C TYR A 110 -0.01 -0.09 15.84
N ASP A 111 -0.59 0.89 16.55
CA ASP A 111 -1.65 1.75 16.01
C ASP A 111 -1.18 2.49 14.75
N PHE A 112 -2.06 2.53 13.74
CA PHE A 112 -1.79 3.23 12.49
C PHE A 112 -3.03 4.00 12.02
N ASN A 113 -2.86 4.87 11.03
CA ASN A 113 -3.99 5.62 10.48
C ASN A 113 -3.94 5.68 8.96
N THR A 114 -5.09 6.03 8.38
CA THR A 114 -5.28 6.13 6.93
C THR A 114 -5.37 7.58 6.44
N ASN A 115 -5.35 8.55 7.37
CA ASN A 115 -5.49 9.97 7.06
C ASN A 115 -4.15 10.74 7.08
N GLY A 116 -3.05 10.08 7.43
CA GLY A 116 -1.71 10.68 7.49
C GLY A 116 -1.50 11.62 8.68
N ALA A 117 -2.39 11.59 9.68
CA ALA A 117 -2.20 12.35 10.92
C ALA A 117 -0.97 11.83 11.67
N VAL A 118 -0.26 12.73 12.33
CA VAL A 118 0.81 12.37 13.28
C VAL A 118 0.22 12.53 14.66
N VAL A 119 -0.01 11.42 15.34
CA VAL A 119 -0.46 11.40 16.74
C VAL A 119 0.77 11.10 17.59
N SER A 120 1.15 12.07 18.41
CA SER A 120 2.21 12.00 19.42
C SER A 120 1.74 11.25 20.66
#